data_AF-A0A7S3VJ33-F1
#
_entry.id   AF-A0A7S3VJ33-F1
#
_cell.length_a   1.000
_cell.length_b   1.000
_cell.length_c   1.000
_cell.angle_alpha   90.00
_cell.angle_beta   90.00
_cell.angle_gamma   90.00
#
_symmetry.space_group_name_H-M   'P 1'
#
loop_
_entity.id
_entity.type
_entity.pdbx_description
1 polymer ?
#
loop_
_entity_poly.entity_id
_entity_poly.type
_entity_poly.pdbx_seq_one_letter_code
_entity_poly.pdbx_strand_id
1 'polypeptide(L)'
;MFQEVGAKQEPRPLENELLWGNYNVVYTSTNRSQEKRSPSGGRFRSRIGRSLFQTTGLYQSVLKPGIVTNKVAFKLFGLIPGAVGLRGKVEPVGTNGDTVKVDFEPPVLSFAESINGGLHLRIGKESDVTLTTTYLDERVRVGKGSRGSLFVFTRGGAADKAGMDVVGRQSTAPATVFTLASTCIASLLGGLALFLSAMPLLQALSFPLMLLGAGLGFLLRKGSIIQAGQEAAVQKQELPAACQEAQQEEASPQQQQQQGGEQLLACKDQQQEQAAVAGGPQPSA
;
A
#
# COMPACT_ATOMS: atom_id res chain seq x y z
N MET A 1 -6.27 9.76 33.61
CA MET A 1 -6.97 8.46 33.45
C MET A 1 -6.38 7.58 32.35
N PHE A 2 -6.74 7.68 31.05
CA PHE A 2 -6.23 6.71 30.04
C PHE A 2 -4.70 6.68 29.88
N GLN A 3 -4.02 7.82 29.97
CA GLN A 3 -2.55 7.87 29.92
C GLN A 3 -1.90 7.18 31.12
N GLU A 4 -2.50 7.27 32.31
CA GLU A 4 -1.97 6.61 33.51
C GLU A 4 -2.18 5.09 33.46
N VAL A 5 -3.31 4.66 32.88
CA VAL A 5 -3.61 3.24 32.66
C VAL A 5 -2.65 2.65 31.64
N GLY A 6 -2.46 3.31 30.48
CA GLY A 6 -1.53 2.80 29.46
C GLY A 6 -0.06 2.92 29.84
N ALA A 7 0.32 3.88 30.69
CA ALA A 7 1.68 3.94 31.22
C ALA A 7 2.06 2.69 32.04
N LYS A 8 1.06 2.01 32.62
CA LYS A 8 1.21 0.77 33.40
C LYS A 8 0.87 -0.49 32.59
N GLN A 9 0.55 -0.35 31.30
CA GLN A 9 0.15 -1.47 30.48
C GLN A 9 1.35 -2.34 30.09
N GLU A 10 1.25 -3.63 30.38
CA GLU A 10 2.16 -4.68 29.91
C GLU A 10 1.37 -5.75 29.13
N PRO A 11 1.88 -6.23 27.97
CA PRO A 11 3.06 -5.74 27.27
C PRO A 11 2.87 -4.32 26.73
N ARG A 12 3.99 -3.62 26.48
CA ARG A 12 3.96 -2.27 25.91
C ARG A 12 3.27 -2.25 24.56
N PRO A 13 2.63 -1.14 24.15
CA PRO A 13 1.82 -1.10 22.93
C PRO A 13 2.52 -1.59 21.66
N LEU A 14 3.84 -1.36 21.50
CA LEU A 14 4.59 -1.79 20.33
C LEU A 14 4.98 -3.28 20.35
N GLU A 15 5.04 -3.87 21.53
CA GLU A 15 5.30 -5.30 21.74
C GLU A 15 4.01 -6.12 21.79
N ASN A 16 2.86 -5.44 21.88
CA ASN A 16 1.56 -6.06 22.00
C ASN A 16 1.04 -6.50 20.63
N GLU A 17 0.75 -7.79 20.47
CA GLU A 17 0.17 -8.36 19.24
C GLU A 17 -1.19 -7.74 18.87
N LEU A 18 -1.91 -7.20 19.86
CA LEU A 18 -3.13 -6.44 19.65
C LEU A 18 -2.91 -5.13 18.91
N LEU A 19 -1.68 -4.66 18.65
CA LEU A 19 -1.42 -3.48 17.83
C LEU A 19 -1.67 -3.74 16.34
N TRP A 20 -1.42 -4.98 15.91
CA TRP A 20 -1.54 -5.37 14.50
C TRP A 20 -3.00 -5.60 14.14
N GLY A 21 -3.44 -5.13 12.97
CA GLY A 21 -4.78 -5.36 12.46
C GLY A 21 -5.45 -4.12 11.92
N ASN A 22 -6.75 -4.24 11.66
CA ASN A 22 -7.58 -3.19 11.08
C ASN A 22 -8.39 -2.47 12.14
N TYR A 23 -8.44 -1.14 12.03
CA TYR A 23 -9.19 -0.30 12.94
C TYR A 23 -10.04 0.72 12.20
N ASN A 24 -11.23 0.96 12.74
CA ASN A 24 -12.05 2.10 12.39
C ASN A 24 -11.58 3.29 13.20
N VAL A 25 -11.41 4.45 12.57
CA VAL A 25 -11.12 5.70 13.28
C VAL A 25 -12.45 6.33 13.67
N VAL A 26 -12.89 6.08 14.90
CA VAL A 26 -14.20 6.52 15.40
C VAL A 26 -14.19 7.94 15.92
N TYR A 27 -13.04 8.44 16.36
CA TYR A 27 -12.89 9.80 16.86
C TYR A 27 -11.53 10.39 16.50
N THR A 28 -11.54 11.66 16.11
CA THR A 28 -10.36 12.49 15.94
C THR A 28 -10.62 13.87 16.53
N SER A 29 -9.72 14.35 17.39
CA SER A 29 -9.71 15.74 17.84
C SER A 29 -8.58 16.53 17.16
N THR A 30 -8.86 17.80 16.92
CA THR A 30 -7.84 18.79 16.54
C THR A 30 -7.70 19.76 17.69
N ASN A 31 -6.47 20.04 18.14
CA ASN A 31 -6.27 21.07 19.15
C ASN A 31 -6.68 22.44 18.57
N ARG A 32 -7.22 23.37 19.37
CA ARG A 32 -7.88 24.61 18.88
C ARG A 32 -7.00 25.52 18.02
N SER A 33 -5.67 25.42 18.14
CA SER A 33 -4.71 26.13 17.27
C SER A 33 -4.66 25.61 15.81
N GLN A 34 -5.32 24.47 15.55
CA GLN A 34 -5.25 23.73 14.29
C GLN A 34 -6.50 23.88 13.40
N GLU A 35 -7.26 24.97 13.52
CA GLU A 35 -8.41 25.26 12.65
C GLU A 35 -8.05 25.25 11.14
N LYS A 36 -6.77 25.35 10.77
CA LYS A 36 -6.30 25.34 9.37
C LYS A 36 -5.79 24.01 8.80
N ARG A 37 -5.50 22.96 9.60
CA ARG A 37 -5.04 21.66 9.07
C ARG A 37 -5.54 20.49 9.90
N SER A 38 -6.36 19.65 9.30
CA SER A 38 -6.77 18.39 9.92
C SER A 38 -5.58 17.42 9.98
N PRO A 39 -5.25 16.85 11.15
CA PRO A 39 -4.03 16.09 11.39
C PRO A 39 -4.02 14.69 10.77
N SER A 40 -5.16 14.20 10.26
CA SER A 40 -5.24 12.92 9.53
C SER A 40 -6.44 12.96 8.60
N GLY A 41 -6.21 13.23 7.31
CA GLY A 41 -7.22 13.06 6.25
C GLY A 41 -8.59 13.69 6.55
N GLY A 42 -8.59 14.95 6.97
CA GLY A 42 -9.75 15.64 7.56
C GLY A 42 -11.09 15.38 6.90
N ARG A 43 -12.14 15.29 7.73
CA ARG A 43 -13.53 15.53 7.29
C ARG A 43 -13.54 16.81 6.46
N PHE A 44 -13.99 16.75 5.20
CA PHE A 44 -14.19 17.92 4.36
C PHE A 44 -15.29 18.78 5.01
N ARG A 45 -14.87 19.83 5.75
CA ARG A 45 -15.74 20.55 6.70
C ARG A 45 -16.50 21.74 6.11
N SER A 46 -16.09 22.29 4.96
CA SER A 46 -16.89 23.32 4.30
C SER A 46 -18.20 22.73 3.80
N ARG A 47 -19.32 23.48 3.82
CA ARG A 47 -20.64 22.99 3.33
C ARG A 47 -20.53 22.46 1.89
N ILE A 48 -19.75 23.15 1.06
CA ILE A 48 -19.43 22.76 -0.31
C ILE A 48 -18.57 21.49 -0.31
N GLY A 49 -17.49 21.43 0.48
CA GLY A 49 -16.62 20.25 0.57
C GLY A 49 -17.34 19.00 1.08
N ARG A 50 -18.32 19.13 1.99
CA ARG A 50 -19.14 18.02 2.49
C ARG A 50 -20.15 17.53 1.45
N SER A 51 -20.68 18.43 0.63
CA SER A 51 -21.54 18.08 -0.50
C SER A 51 -20.75 17.43 -1.64
N LEU A 52 -19.51 17.87 -1.87
CA LEU A 52 -18.61 17.32 -2.88
C LEU A 52 -18.03 15.98 -2.44
N PHE A 53 -17.58 15.84 -1.19
CA PHE A 53 -16.92 14.66 -0.66
C PHE A 53 -17.60 14.23 0.65
N GLN A 54 -18.62 13.39 0.54
CA GLN A 54 -19.29 12.82 1.69
C GLN A 54 -18.46 11.67 2.25
N THR A 55 -17.74 11.88 3.36
CA THR A 55 -16.99 10.81 4.04
C THR A 55 -17.94 9.69 4.47
N THR A 56 -17.64 8.46 4.03
CA THR A 56 -18.40 7.25 4.36
C THR A 56 -17.66 6.35 5.34
N GLY A 57 -16.34 6.48 5.46
CA GLY A 57 -15.54 5.69 6.39
C GLY A 57 -14.14 6.25 6.60
N LEU A 58 -13.59 6.01 7.80
CA LEU A 58 -12.22 6.33 8.18
C LEU A 58 -11.60 5.09 8.80
N TYR A 59 -10.50 4.63 8.24
CA TYR A 59 -9.86 3.39 8.63
C TYR A 59 -8.35 3.60 8.76
N GLN A 60 -7.76 2.90 9.72
CA GLN A 60 -6.31 2.80 9.88
C GLN A 60 -5.97 1.35 10.16
N SER A 61 -4.95 0.83 9.51
CA SER A 61 -4.42 -0.50 9.79
C SER A 61 -2.94 -0.43 10.08
N VAL A 62 -2.50 -1.30 10.99
CA VAL A 62 -1.10 -1.56 11.28
C VAL A 62 -0.83 -2.99 10.86
N LEU A 63 -0.07 -3.17 9.78
CA LEU A 63 0.18 -4.44 9.12
C LEU A 63 1.62 -4.87 9.39
N LYS A 64 1.85 -6.16 9.61
CA LYS A 64 3.20 -6.72 9.66
C LYS A 64 3.85 -6.63 8.26
N PRO A 65 5.16 -6.37 8.14
CA PRO A 65 6.17 -6.26 9.21
C PRO A 65 6.42 -4.82 9.72
N GLY A 66 5.44 -3.90 9.68
CA GLY A 66 5.64 -2.51 10.12
C GLY A 66 5.12 -1.48 9.12
N ILE A 67 3.96 -1.74 8.54
CA ILE A 67 3.33 -0.87 7.54
C ILE A 67 2.06 -0.29 8.15
N VAL A 68 1.87 1.02 8.04
CA VAL A 68 0.62 1.67 8.40
C VAL A 68 -0.09 2.15 7.17
N THR A 69 -1.37 1.83 7.07
CA THR A 69 -2.25 2.33 6.01
C THR A 69 -3.38 3.15 6.60
N ASN A 70 -3.62 4.32 6.03
CA ASN A 70 -4.77 5.17 6.34
C ASN A 70 -5.69 5.21 5.13
N LYS A 71 -6.98 4.97 5.32
CA LYS A 71 -7.99 5.04 4.26
C LYS A 71 -9.13 5.94 4.67
N VAL A 72 -9.42 6.93 3.83
CA VAL A 72 -10.59 7.80 3.93
C VAL A 72 -11.50 7.47 2.77
N ALA A 73 -12.60 6.76 3.03
CA ALA A 73 -13.62 6.46 2.04
C ALA A 73 -14.62 7.61 1.95
N PHE A 74 -15.05 7.95 0.74
CA PHE A 74 -16.01 9.01 0.48
C PHE A 74 -16.90 8.71 -0.73
N LYS A 75 -17.95 9.51 -0.89
CA LYS A 75 -18.75 9.60 -2.11
C LYS A 75 -18.61 10.99 -2.73
N LEU A 76 -18.13 11.06 -3.96
CA LEU A 76 -18.07 12.29 -4.74
C LEU A 76 -19.49 12.65 -5.22
N PHE A 77 -19.95 13.87 -4.91
CA PHE A 77 -21.33 14.32 -5.11
C PHE A 77 -22.40 13.40 -4.51
N GLY A 78 -22.05 12.57 -3.53
CA GLY A 78 -22.94 11.54 -2.97
C GLY A 78 -23.19 10.33 -3.88
N LEU A 79 -22.62 10.29 -5.08
CA LEU A 79 -22.89 9.28 -6.11
C LEU A 79 -21.70 8.36 -6.37
N ILE A 80 -20.54 8.94 -6.65
CA ILE A 80 -19.38 8.17 -7.13
C ILE A 80 -18.53 7.75 -5.93
N PRO A 81 -18.38 6.44 -5.64
CA PRO A 81 -17.51 5.99 -4.57
C PRO A 81 -16.05 6.31 -4.88
N GLY A 82 -15.32 6.72 -3.86
CA GLY A 82 -13.89 6.97 -3.93
C GLY A 82 -13.21 6.81 -2.57
N ALA A 83 -11.89 6.81 -2.58
CA ALA A 83 -11.08 6.73 -1.38
C ALA A 83 -9.77 7.50 -1.52
N VAL A 84 -9.27 8.04 -0.42
CA VAL A 84 -7.88 8.48 -0.30
C VAL A 84 -7.14 7.47 0.57
N GLY A 85 -6.10 6.86 0.02
CA GLY A 85 -5.21 5.96 0.70
C GLY A 85 -3.87 6.61 1.00
N LEU A 86 -3.31 6.39 2.19
CA LEU A 86 -1.91 6.64 2.49
C LEU A 86 -1.29 5.33 2.99
N ARG A 87 -0.06 5.08 2.59
CA ARG A 87 0.74 3.95 3.03
C ARG A 87 2.06 4.49 3.55
N GLY A 88 2.52 3.98 4.68
CA GLY A 88 3.76 4.42 5.29
C GLY A 88 4.44 3.32 6.08
N LYS A 89 5.71 3.55 6.39
CA LYS A 89 6.53 2.65 7.21
C LYS A 89 6.54 3.14 8.66
N VAL A 90 6.46 2.19 9.59
CA VAL A 90 6.48 2.46 11.02
C VAL A 90 7.91 2.40 11.53
N GLU A 91 8.30 3.45 12.23
CA GLU A 91 9.55 3.51 12.97
C GLU A 91 9.22 3.71 14.46
N PRO A 92 9.64 2.80 15.36
CA PRO A 92 9.51 3.03 16.78
C PRO A 92 10.38 4.22 17.18
N VAL A 93 9.82 5.15 17.96
CA VAL A 93 10.55 6.33 18.43
C VAL A 93 10.34 6.51 19.93
N GLY A 94 11.37 7.00 20.62
CA GLY A 94 11.36 7.17 22.07
C GLY A 94 11.73 5.90 22.83
N THR A 95 11.85 6.03 24.15
CA THR A 95 12.38 4.98 25.05
C THR A 95 11.30 4.11 25.69
N ASN A 96 10.02 4.52 25.60
CA ASN A 96 8.94 3.93 26.40
C ASN A 96 8.18 2.79 25.69
N GLY A 97 8.51 2.49 24.43
CA GLY A 97 7.87 1.42 23.67
C GLY A 97 6.39 1.67 23.33
N ASP A 98 5.96 2.92 23.28
CA ASP A 98 4.56 3.33 23.06
C ASP A 98 4.37 4.25 21.84
N THR A 99 5.44 4.83 21.31
CA THR A 99 5.39 5.90 20.31
C THR A 99 6.00 5.44 18.99
N VAL A 100 5.30 5.76 17.90
CA VAL A 100 5.76 5.50 16.54
C VAL A 100 5.78 6.78 15.73
N LYS A 101 6.77 6.88 14.86
CA LYS A 101 6.77 7.78 13.72
C LYS A 101 6.39 6.97 12.49
N VAL A 102 5.50 7.52 11.67
CA VAL A 102 5.10 6.91 10.41
C VAL A 102 5.40 7.90 9.30
N ASP A 103 6.27 7.49 8.39
CA ASP A 103 6.58 8.24 7.17
C ASP A 103 5.68 7.71 6.05
N PHE A 104 4.73 8.55 5.61
CA PHE A 104 3.77 8.22 4.56
C PHE A 104 4.27 8.67 3.19
N GLU A 105 4.12 7.76 2.24
CA GLU A 105 4.22 8.00 0.81
C GLU A 105 3.13 8.99 0.35
N PRO A 106 3.27 9.61 -0.84
CA PRO A 106 2.25 10.52 -1.35
C PRO A 106 0.88 9.83 -1.47
N PRO A 107 -0.21 10.48 -1.02
CA PRO A 107 -1.54 9.88 -1.01
C PRO A 107 -2.02 9.42 -2.39
N VAL A 108 -2.75 8.30 -2.41
CA VAL A 108 -3.41 7.76 -3.61
C VAL A 108 -4.91 8.06 -3.53
N LEU A 109 -5.37 8.95 -4.40
CA LEU A 109 -6.78 9.24 -4.63
C LEU A 109 -7.34 8.24 -5.65
N SER A 110 -8.34 7.48 -5.23
CA SER A 110 -8.98 6.41 -6.00
C SER A 110 -10.45 6.75 -6.22
N PHE A 111 -10.96 6.58 -7.44
CA PHE A 111 -12.37 6.78 -7.74
C PHE A 111 -12.82 5.92 -8.92
N ALA A 112 -14.14 5.71 -9.01
CA ALA A 112 -14.78 4.97 -10.09
C ALA A 112 -14.25 3.53 -10.28
N GLU A 113 -13.94 2.84 -9.16
CA GLU A 113 -13.44 1.44 -9.16
C GLU A 113 -14.33 0.47 -9.96
N SER A 114 -15.62 0.76 -10.10
CA SER A 114 -16.57 -0.02 -10.90
C SER A 114 -16.34 0.05 -12.41
N ILE A 115 -15.51 0.98 -12.90
CA ILE A 115 -15.25 1.18 -14.34
C ILE A 115 -13.79 0.81 -14.62
N ASN A 116 -13.57 -0.31 -15.31
CA ASN A 116 -12.26 -0.76 -15.79
C ASN A 116 -11.15 -0.78 -14.71
N GLY A 117 -11.49 -1.13 -13.47
CA GLY A 117 -10.53 -1.21 -12.37
C GLY A 117 -10.19 0.13 -11.70
N GLY A 118 -10.89 1.22 -12.03
CA GLY A 118 -10.76 2.50 -11.34
C GLY A 118 -9.67 3.42 -11.86
N LEU A 119 -9.77 4.71 -11.48
CA LEU A 119 -8.75 5.72 -11.71
C LEU A 119 -8.05 6.03 -10.39
N HIS A 120 -6.72 5.86 -10.39
CA HIS A 120 -5.86 6.03 -9.23
C HIS A 120 -4.82 7.11 -9.50
N LEU A 121 -4.87 8.17 -8.70
CA LEU A 121 -4.02 9.35 -8.83
C LEU A 121 -3.14 9.51 -7.59
N ARG A 122 -1.83 9.64 -7.78
CA ARG A 122 -0.91 10.05 -6.72
C ARG A 122 -0.98 11.58 -6.56
N ILE A 123 -1.36 12.04 -5.38
CA ILE A 123 -1.60 13.45 -5.08
C ILE A 123 -0.76 13.90 -3.88
N GLY A 124 -0.39 15.18 -3.86
CA GLY A 124 0.31 15.77 -2.72
C GLY A 124 1.78 15.34 -2.61
N LYS A 125 2.35 15.58 -1.43
CA LYS A 125 3.72 15.23 -1.05
C LYS A 125 3.68 14.15 0.04
N GLU A 126 4.83 13.55 0.29
CA GLU A 126 5.08 12.74 1.48
C GLU A 126 4.77 13.51 2.76
N SER A 127 4.43 12.78 3.81
CA SER A 127 4.10 13.36 5.12
C SER A 127 4.45 12.42 6.25
N ASP A 128 4.90 12.97 7.38
CA ASP A 128 5.18 12.21 8.59
C ASP A 128 4.10 12.43 9.66
N VAL A 129 3.86 11.40 10.47
CA VAL A 129 3.00 11.48 11.66
C VAL A 129 3.64 10.74 12.81
N THR A 130 3.83 11.43 13.94
CA THR A 130 4.20 10.81 15.21
C THR A 130 2.97 10.60 16.09
N LEU A 131 2.74 9.36 16.51
CA LEU A 131 1.61 8.96 17.33
C LEU A 131 2.08 8.08 18.50
N THR A 132 1.71 8.49 19.71
CA THR A 132 1.86 7.70 20.93
C THR A 132 0.59 6.90 21.17
N THR A 133 0.69 5.58 21.26
CA THR A 133 -0.42 4.72 21.66
C THR A 133 -0.53 4.75 23.17
N THR A 134 -1.50 5.51 23.68
CA THR A 134 -1.66 5.72 25.13
C THR A 134 -2.48 4.64 25.82
N TYR A 135 -3.17 3.78 25.07
CA TYR A 135 -3.94 2.64 25.60
C TYR A 135 -4.27 1.69 24.47
N LEU A 136 -4.24 0.39 24.73
CA LEU A 136 -4.57 -0.65 23.76
C LEU A 136 -5.20 -1.85 24.45
N ASP A 137 -6.38 -2.26 24.01
CA ASP A 137 -7.02 -3.52 24.41
C ASP A 137 -7.52 -4.29 23.17
N GLU A 138 -8.29 -5.36 23.38
CA GLU A 138 -8.82 -6.22 22.32
C GLU A 138 -9.77 -5.48 21.35
N ARG A 139 -10.37 -4.38 21.77
CA ARG A 139 -11.43 -3.66 21.05
C ARG A 139 -11.05 -2.23 20.69
N VAL A 140 -10.38 -1.52 21.57
CA VAL A 140 -10.13 -0.08 21.52
C VAL A 140 -8.64 0.19 21.60
N ARG A 141 -8.17 1.08 20.73
CA ARG A 141 -6.86 1.69 20.81
C ARG A 141 -7.01 3.19 20.88
N VAL A 142 -6.26 3.82 21.77
CA VAL A 142 -6.25 5.28 21.96
C VAL A 142 -4.88 5.81 21.59
N GLY A 143 -4.86 6.78 20.69
CA GLY A 143 -3.65 7.43 20.21
C GLY A 143 -3.62 8.91 20.55
N LYS A 144 -2.43 9.44 20.79
CA LYS A 144 -2.15 10.86 20.93
C LYS A 144 -1.09 11.25 19.90
N GLY A 145 -1.41 12.17 19.02
CA GLY A 145 -0.43 12.76 18.10
C GLY A 145 0.52 13.70 18.84
N SER A 146 1.73 13.88 18.30
CA SER A 146 2.75 14.79 18.86
C SER A 146 2.25 16.23 19.05
N ARG A 147 1.29 16.66 18.22
CA ARG A 147 0.66 17.99 18.28
C ARG A 147 -0.57 18.06 19.21
N GLY A 148 -0.82 17.01 20.01
CA GLY A 148 -1.92 16.95 20.96
C GLY A 148 -3.28 16.55 20.39
N SER A 149 -3.34 16.10 19.13
CA SER A 149 -4.55 15.49 18.56
C SER A 149 -4.81 14.13 19.23
N LEU A 150 -6.09 13.84 19.50
CA LEU A 150 -6.51 12.57 20.11
C LEU A 150 -7.21 11.71 19.07
N PHE A 151 -6.96 10.42 19.12
CA PHE A 151 -7.52 9.43 18.22
C PHE A 151 -8.11 8.28 19.03
N VAL A 152 -9.31 7.85 18.66
CA VAL A 152 -9.89 6.61 19.17
C VAL A 152 -10.14 5.69 17.99
N PHE A 153 -9.67 4.46 18.14
CA PHE A 153 -9.70 3.41 17.14
C PHE A 153 -10.50 2.24 17.69
N THR A 154 -11.37 1.63 16.88
CA THR A 154 -12.05 0.37 17.23
C THR A 154 -11.64 -0.73 16.27
N ARG A 155 -11.22 -1.87 16.82
CA ARG A 155 -10.72 -3.01 16.06
C ARG A 155 -11.83 -3.68 15.22
N GLY A 156 -11.46 -4.15 14.04
CA GLY A 156 -12.27 -4.99 13.15
C GLY A 156 -13.45 -4.29 12.48
N GLY A 157 -14.52 -5.03 12.19
CA GLY A 157 -15.79 -4.48 11.68
C GLY A 157 -15.69 -4.00 10.23
N ALA A 158 -16.09 -2.75 9.96
CA ALA A 158 -16.02 -2.19 8.61
C ALA A 158 -14.57 -2.08 8.09
N ALA A 159 -13.60 -1.94 9.00
CA ALA A 159 -12.19 -1.88 8.65
C ALA A 159 -11.67 -3.19 8.03
N ASP A 160 -12.18 -4.36 8.44
CA ASP A 160 -11.76 -5.65 7.86
C ASP A 160 -12.21 -5.83 6.42
N LYS A 161 -13.32 -5.19 6.05
CA LYS A 161 -13.87 -5.22 4.68
C LYS A 161 -13.35 -4.05 3.83
N ALA A 162 -12.52 -3.18 4.39
CA ALA A 162 -12.08 -1.96 3.72
C ALA A 162 -10.88 -2.18 2.78
N GLY A 163 -10.35 -3.40 2.66
CA GLY A 163 -9.22 -3.73 1.78
C GLY A 163 -7.96 -2.93 2.14
N MET A 164 -7.58 -2.97 3.42
CA MET A 164 -6.53 -2.10 3.98
C MET A 164 -5.11 -2.51 3.58
N ASP A 165 -4.94 -3.73 3.11
CA ASP A 165 -3.70 -4.34 2.60
C ASP A 165 -3.29 -3.78 1.23
N VAL A 166 -4.27 -3.50 0.37
CA VAL A 166 -4.06 -2.92 -0.98
C VAL A 166 -3.95 -1.39 -0.99
N VAL A 167 -4.20 -0.73 0.15
CA VAL A 167 -4.15 0.73 0.25
C VAL A 167 -2.74 1.25 -0.07
N GLY A 168 -2.68 2.23 -0.98
CA GLY A 168 -1.46 2.87 -1.47
C GLY A 168 -0.79 2.13 -2.63
N ARG A 169 -1.24 0.91 -2.95
CA ARG A 169 -0.69 0.07 -4.04
C ARG A 169 -1.59 0.04 -5.29
N GLN A 170 -2.64 0.85 -5.31
CA GLN A 170 -3.56 0.83 -6.44
C GLN A 170 -2.90 1.41 -7.69
N SER A 171 -3.17 0.76 -8.82
CA SER A 171 -2.70 1.19 -10.13
C SER A 171 -3.87 1.21 -11.12
N THR A 172 -3.81 2.18 -12.02
CA THR A 172 -4.78 2.38 -13.09
C THR A 172 -4.43 1.45 -14.24
N ALA A 173 -5.42 0.69 -14.69
CA ALA A 173 -5.27 -0.21 -15.83
C ALA A 173 -4.97 0.57 -17.13
N PRO A 174 -4.14 0.03 -18.05
CA PRO A 174 -3.86 0.66 -19.34
C PRO A 174 -5.13 0.95 -20.15
N ALA A 175 -6.14 0.07 -20.07
CA ALA A 175 -7.44 0.26 -20.72
C ALA A 175 -8.17 1.52 -20.21
N THR A 176 -8.07 1.83 -18.91
CA THR A 176 -8.65 3.05 -18.32
C THR A 176 -7.91 4.28 -18.81
N VAL A 177 -6.57 4.22 -18.87
CA VAL A 177 -5.76 5.32 -19.44
C VAL A 177 -6.12 5.57 -20.90
N PHE A 178 -6.24 4.51 -21.71
CA PHE A 178 -6.65 4.60 -23.10
C PHE A 178 -8.06 5.20 -23.23
N THR A 179 -9.02 4.73 -22.42
CA THR A 179 -10.38 5.27 -22.40
C THR A 179 -10.40 6.76 -22.07
N LEU A 180 -9.61 7.20 -21.09
CA LEU A 180 -9.46 8.61 -20.73
C LEU A 180 -8.84 9.42 -21.88
N ALA A 181 -7.82 8.89 -22.54
CA ALA A 181 -7.17 9.54 -23.69
C ALA A 181 -8.13 9.68 -24.89
N SER A 182 -8.84 8.60 -25.24
CA SER A 182 -9.86 8.63 -26.29
C SER A 182 -10.99 9.62 -25.96
N THR A 183 -11.47 9.62 -24.71
CA THR A 183 -12.50 10.56 -24.25
C THR A 183 -12.00 12.01 -24.31
N CYS A 184 -10.75 12.25 -23.93
CA CYS A 184 -10.10 13.56 -24.05
C CYS A 184 -10.09 14.04 -25.50
N ILE A 185 -9.60 13.21 -26.43
CA ILE A 185 -9.53 13.55 -27.86
C ILE A 185 -10.93 13.78 -28.43
N ALA A 186 -11.87 12.87 -28.15
CA ALA A 186 -13.25 12.98 -28.62
C ALA A 186 -13.94 14.25 -28.09
N SER A 187 -13.69 14.63 -26.83
CA SER A 187 -14.26 15.86 -26.25
C SER A 187 -13.69 17.12 -26.90
N LEU A 188 -12.38 17.15 -27.20
CA LEU A 188 -11.75 18.27 -27.88
C LEU A 188 -12.22 18.40 -29.33
N LEU A 189 -12.25 17.29 -30.08
CA LEU A 189 -12.71 17.27 -31.47
C LEU A 189 -14.21 17.56 -31.59
N GLY A 190 -15.02 16.96 -30.72
CA GLY A 190 -16.47 17.22 -30.65
C GLY A 190 -16.76 18.67 -30.26
N GLY A 191 -16.01 19.21 -29.31
CA GLY A 191 -16.10 20.62 -28.92
C GLY A 191 -15.75 21.55 -30.09
N LEU A 192 -14.68 21.27 -30.82
CA LEU A 192 -14.30 22.02 -32.01
C LEU A 192 -15.39 21.95 -33.10
N ALA A 193 -15.95 20.76 -33.36
CA ALA A 193 -17.02 20.60 -34.34
C ALA A 193 -18.28 21.38 -33.95
N LEU A 194 -18.66 21.37 -32.66
CA LEU A 194 -19.77 22.18 -32.13
C LEU A 194 -19.51 23.67 -32.25
N PHE A 195 -18.27 24.11 -32.00
CA PHE A 195 -17.86 25.51 -32.14
C PHE A 195 -17.95 26.00 -33.60
N LEU A 196 -17.60 25.13 -34.56
CA LEU A 196 -17.70 25.42 -35.99
C LEU A 196 -19.14 25.33 -36.55
N SER A 197 -20.11 24.87 -35.75
CA SER A 197 -21.50 24.79 -36.19
C SER A 197 -22.13 26.17 -36.37
N ALA A 198 -23.13 26.29 -37.24
CA ALA A 198 -23.87 27.53 -37.45
C ALA A 198 -24.95 27.81 -36.38
N MET A 199 -25.14 26.90 -35.42
CA MET A 199 -26.20 26.99 -34.42
C MET A 199 -25.65 27.52 -33.09
N PRO A 200 -26.11 28.69 -32.59
CA PRO A 200 -25.55 29.31 -31.39
C PRO A 200 -25.70 28.44 -30.13
N LEU A 201 -26.77 27.63 -30.06
CA LEU A 201 -26.98 26.69 -28.96
C LEU A 201 -25.91 25.59 -28.92
N LEU A 202 -25.51 25.06 -30.07
CA LEU A 202 -24.47 24.04 -30.18
C LEU A 202 -23.09 24.65 -29.88
N GLN A 203 -22.82 25.87 -30.36
CA GLN A 203 -21.61 26.60 -30.02
C GLN A 203 -21.48 26.82 -28.50
N ALA A 204 -22.56 27.11 -27.79
CA ALA A 204 -22.53 27.25 -26.33
C ALA A 204 -22.10 25.95 -25.61
N LEU A 205 -22.41 24.79 -26.18
CA LEU A 205 -21.99 23.48 -25.64
C LEU A 205 -20.53 23.11 -25.97
N SER A 206 -19.89 23.79 -26.93
CA SER A 206 -18.48 23.53 -27.27
C SER A 206 -17.55 23.77 -26.09
N PHE A 207 -17.74 24.89 -25.38
CA PHE A 207 -16.86 25.33 -24.30
C PHE A 207 -16.79 24.35 -23.12
N PRO A 208 -17.91 23.88 -22.52
CA PRO A 208 -17.84 22.90 -21.44
C PRO A 208 -17.23 21.56 -21.90
N LEU A 209 -17.49 21.14 -23.13
CA LEU A 209 -16.93 19.90 -23.67
C LEU A 209 -15.41 19.99 -23.89
N MET A 210 -14.93 21.12 -24.43
CA MET A 210 -13.49 21.38 -24.57
C MET A 210 -12.80 21.51 -23.21
N LEU A 211 -13.45 22.15 -22.22
CA LEU A 211 -12.93 22.21 -20.85
C LEU A 211 -12.80 20.82 -20.22
N LEU A 212 -13.77 19.93 -20.44
CA LEU A 212 -13.69 18.54 -20.00
C LEU A 212 -12.48 17.85 -20.64
N GLY A 213 -12.33 17.97 -21.96
CA GLY A 213 -11.18 17.43 -22.69
C GLY A 213 -9.84 17.97 -22.17
N ALA A 214 -9.71 19.29 -22.02
CA ALA A 214 -8.51 19.92 -21.48
C ALA A 214 -8.19 19.45 -20.04
N GLY A 215 -9.23 19.29 -19.20
CA GLY A 215 -9.09 18.77 -17.84
C GLY A 215 -8.57 17.33 -17.81
N LEU A 216 -9.12 16.44 -18.66
CA LEU A 216 -8.62 15.07 -18.81
C LEU A 216 -7.18 15.04 -19.35
N GLY A 217 -6.88 15.86 -20.36
CA GLY A 217 -5.53 16.00 -20.92
C GLY A 217 -4.51 16.47 -19.89
N PHE A 218 -4.89 17.40 -19.01
CA PHE A 218 -4.05 17.85 -17.90
C PHE A 218 -3.73 16.71 -16.92
N LEU A 219 -4.73 15.88 -16.57
CA LEU A 219 -4.54 14.71 -15.70
C LEU A 219 -3.57 13.69 -16.32
N LEU A 220 -3.72 13.41 -17.61
CA LEU A 220 -2.83 12.52 -18.37
C LEU A 220 -1.40 13.09 -18.43
N ARG A 221 -1.24 14.38 -18.72
CA ARG A 221 0.07 15.03 -18.87
C ARG A 221 0.85 15.13 -17.57
N LYS A 222 0.18 15.35 -16.43
CA LYS A 222 0.87 15.54 -15.14
C LYS A 222 1.52 14.27 -14.59
N GLY A 223 1.30 13.11 -15.22
CA GLY A 223 1.87 11.82 -14.76
C GLY A 223 1.37 11.39 -13.38
N SER A 224 0.28 12.00 -12.90
CA SER A 224 -0.28 11.67 -11.59
C SER A 224 -1.02 10.33 -11.59
N ILE A 225 -1.29 9.76 -12.77
CA ILE A 225 -1.92 8.45 -12.91
C ILE A 225 -0.87 7.37 -12.63
N ILE A 226 -1.12 6.56 -11.59
CA ILE A 226 -0.29 5.40 -11.30
C ILE A 226 -0.65 4.34 -12.35
N GLN A 227 0.27 3.89 -13.20
CA GLN A 227 0.00 2.88 -14.22
C GLN A 227 0.52 1.50 -13.80
N ALA A 228 -0.29 0.46 -14.04
CA ALA A 228 0.14 -0.92 -13.84
C ALA A 228 1.31 -1.24 -14.79
N GLY A 229 2.53 -1.32 -14.26
CA GLY A 229 3.75 -1.67 -15.01
C GLY A 229 4.96 -0.74 -14.81
N GLN A 230 4.76 0.52 -14.42
CA GLN A 230 5.89 1.44 -14.17
C GLN A 230 6.62 1.13 -12.85
N GLU A 231 5.93 0.67 -11.80
CA GLU A 231 6.58 0.33 -10.52
C GLU A 231 7.46 -0.93 -10.62
N ALA A 232 7.12 -1.88 -11.50
CA ALA A 232 7.96 -3.06 -11.75
C ALA A 232 9.29 -2.70 -12.46
N ALA A 233 9.32 -1.61 -13.24
CA ALA A 233 10.54 -1.13 -13.88
C ALA A 233 11.45 -0.37 -12.91
N VAL A 234 10.88 0.40 -11.97
CA VAL A 234 11.64 1.16 -10.97
C VAL A 234 12.19 0.25 -9.86
N GLN A 235 11.42 -0.73 -9.37
CA GLN A 235 11.91 -1.69 -8.37
C GLN A 235 13.05 -2.59 -8.88
N LYS A 236 13.09 -2.85 -10.19
CA LYS A 236 14.20 -3.60 -10.81
C LYS A 236 15.51 -2.80 -10.87
N GLN A 237 15.43 -1.48 -10.74
CA GLN A 237 16.55 -0.56 -10.92
C GLN A 237 17.18 -0.12 -9.59
N GLU A 238 16.44 -0.20 -8.48
CA GLU A 238 16.92 0.15 -7.13
C GLU A 238 17.40 -1.04 -6.29
N LEU A 239 17.35 -2.28 -6.80
CA LEU A 239 17.98 -3.40 -6.12
C LEU A 239 19.50 -3.29 -6.33
N PRO A 240 20.32 -3.00 -5.29
CA PRO A 240 21.76 -2.90 -5.45
C PRO A 240 22.29 -4.23 -5.99
N ALA A 241 23.17 -4.15 -6.98
CA ALA A 241 23.76 -5.30 -7.69
C ALA A 241 24.29 -6.41 -6.76
N ALA A 242 24.62 -6.08 -5.51
CA ALA A 242 25.05 -7.03 -4.48
C ALA A 242 24.01 -8.10 -4.10
N CYS A 243 22.70 -7.83 -4.23
CA CYS A 243 21.68 -8.87 -3.96
C CYS A 243 21.46 -9.83 -5.13
N GLN A 244 21.91 -9.48 -6.35
CA GLN A 244 21.79 -10.37 -7.50
C GLN A 244 22.90 -11.41 -7.54
N GLU A 245 24.09 -11.07 -7.02
CA GLU A 245 25.19 -12.03 -6.84
C GLU A 245 24.84 -13.06 -5.74
N ALA A 246 24.26 -12.63 -4.62
CA ALA A 246 23.85 -13.54 -3.54
C ALA A 246 22.75 -14.54 -3.96
N GLN A 247 21.86 -14.16 -4.88
CA GLN A 247 20.80 -15.06 -5.38
C GLN A 247 21.27 -16.00 -6.50
N GLN A 248 22.41 -15.71 -7.16
CA GLN A 248 23.05 -16.63 -8.09
C GLN A 248 23.97 -17.63 -7.38
N GLU A 249 24.55 -17.26 -6.23
CA GLU A 249 25.36 -18.16 -5.41
C GLU A 249 24.52 -19.17 -4.60
N GLU A 250 23.32 -18.80 -4.13
CA GLU A 250 22.45 -19.73 -3.38
C GLU A 250 21.66 -20.72 -4.26
N ALA A 251 21.65 -20.56 -5.58
CA ALA A 251 20.95 -21.46 -6.51
C ALA A 251 21.76 -22.72 -6.90
N SER A 252 22.88 -23.02 -6.23
CA SER A 252 23.67 -24.24 -6.46
C SER A 252 24.17 -24.87 -5.15
N PRO A 253 23.30 -25.60 -4.42
CA PRO A 253 23.72 -26.91 -3.96
C PRO A 253 22.56 -27.93 -3.94
N GLN A 254 21.99 -28.25 -5.10
CA GLN A 254 21.13 -29.44 -5.25
C GLN A 254 21.50 -30.35 -6.42
N GLN A 255 22.59 -30.09 -7.15
CA GLN A 255 23.10 -31.00 -8.18
C GLN A 255 24.36 -31.80 -7.78
N GLN A 256 24.92 -31.63 -6.58
CA GLN A 256 26.05 -32.46 -6.12
C GLN A 256 25.66 -33.66 -5.22
N GLN A 257 24.41 -33.80 -4.80
CA GLN A 257 23.96 -34.98 -4.03
C GLN A 257 23.35 -36.11 -4.89
N GLN A 258 23.21 -35.94 -6.20
CA GLN A 258 22.79 -37.01 -7.11
C GLN A 258 23.93 -37.61 -7.95
N GLN A 259 25.16 -37.08 -7.85
CA GLN A 259 26.35 -37.72 -8.46
C GLN A 259 27.24 -38.46 -7.44
N GLY A 260 26.95 -38.39 -6.15
CA GLY A 260 27.61 -39.20 -5.10
C GLY A 260 26.93 -40.55 -4.81
N GLY A 261 25.72 -40.78 -5.35
CA GLY A 261 24.92 -41.99 -5.08
C GLY A 261 25.20 -43.16 -6.03
N GLU A 262 25.68 -42.89 -7.25
CA GLU A 262 26.02 -43.94 -8.24
C GLU A 262 27.48 -44.40 -8.18
N GLN A 263 28.36 -43.71 -7.43
CA GLN A 263 29.75 -44.15 -7.23
C GLN A 263 29.98 -44.99 -5.96
N LEU A 264 28.98 -45.14 -5.08
CA LEU A 264 29.09 -45.99 -3.89
C LEU A 264 28.54 -47.42 -4.09
N LEU A 265 27.87 -47.71 -5.21
CA LEU A 265 27.48 -49.07 -5.59
C LEU A 265 28.48 -49.76 -6.53
N ALA A 266 29.37 -49.02 -7.19
CA ALA A 266 30.41 -49.59 -8.06
C ALA A 266 31.71 -49.98 -7.33
N CYS A 267 31.84 -49.65 -6.03
CA CYS A 267 33.05 -49.94 -5.23
C CYS A 267 32.87 -51.08 -4.20
N LYS A 268 31.70 -51.76 -4.20
CA LYS A 268 31.46 -52.93 -3.33
C LYS A 268 31.53 -54.29 -4.02
N ASP A 269 31.44 -54.33 -5.35
CA ASP A 269 31.55 -55.60 -6.11
C ASP A 269 32.98 -55.96 -6.54
N GLN A 270 33.98 -55.09 -6.32
CA GLN A 270 35.40 -55.40 -6.58
C GLN A 270 36.18 -55.91 -5.37
N GLN A 271 35.59 -55.95 -4.16
CA GLN A 271 36.25 -56.49 -2.96
C GLN A 271 35.85 -57.93 -2.59
N GLN A 272 34.95 -58.57 -3.32
CA GLN A 272 34.65 -60.01 -3.16
C GLN A 272 35.38 -60.94 -4.14
N GLU A 273 36.06 -60.41 -5.16
CA GLU A 273 36.77 -61.25 -6.16
C GLU A 273 38.30 -61.32 -5.96
N GLN A 274 38.88 -60.58 -4.99
CA GLN A 274 40.32 -60.64 -4.67
C GLN A 274 40.66 -61.39 -3.36
N ALA A 275 39.68 -61.97 -2.66
CA ALA A 275 39.91 -62.80 -1.48
C ALA A 275 39.98 -64.32 -1.78
N ALA A 276 39.89 -64.74 -3.05
CA ALA A 276 39.83 -66.17 -3.43
C ALA A 276 41.13 -66.72 -4.09
N VAL A 277 42.19 -65.93 -4.26
CA VAL A 277 43.43 -66.39 -4.94
C VAL A 277 44.69 -65.90 -4.23
N ALA A 278 44.98 -66.39 -3.04
CA ALA A 278 46.34 -66.47 -2.48
C ALA A 278 46.35 -67.21 -1.14
N GLY A 279 46.70 -68.50 -1.14
CA GLY A 279 46.98 -69.21 0.12
C GLY A 279 46.81 -70.73 0.11
N GLY A 280 47.21 -71.40 -0.96
CA GLY A 280 47.46 -72.85 -0.97
C GLY A 280 48.72 -73.25 -0.16
N PRO A 281 49.01 -74.56 -0.03
CA PRO A 281 49.32 -75.21 1.25
C PRO A 281 50.82 -75.23 1.64
N GLN A 282 51.03 -75.36 2.95
CA GLN A 282 52.29 -75.75 3.60
C GLN A 282 52.74 -77.16 3.17
N PRO A 283 54.07 -77.41 3.12
CA PRO A 283 54.61 -78.73 3.37
C PRO A 283 55.32 -78.79 4.73
N SER A 284 54.88 -79.79 5.49
CA SER A 284 55.42 -80.32 6.73
C SER A 284 56.70 -81.12 6.52
N ALA A 285 57.66 -80.98 7.44
CA ALA A 285 58.46 -82.05 8.05
C ALA A 285 59.17 -81.50 9.29
#